data_AF-A0AAN7LB74-F1
#
_entry.id   AF-A0AAN7LB74-F1
#
_cell.length_a   1.000
_cell.length_b   1.000
_cell.length_c   1.000
_cell.angle_alpha   90.00
_cell.angle_beta   90.00
_cell.angle_gamma   90.00
#
_symmetry.space_group_name_H-M   'P 1'
#
loop_
_entity.id
_entity.type
_entity.pdbx_description
1 polymer ?
#
loop_
_entity_poly.entity_id
_entity_poly.type
_entity_poly.pdbx_seq_one_letter_code
_entity_poly.pdbx_strand_id
1 'polypeptide(L)'
;MQTRSSASSASALPEFLSLLSAITYLRKCIPITRGGGIYQEHMNEALELISGGEWLHTFPEGKVCQEDAPIRRLKWGTASLIDRSPVTPIVLPIIHRGLEEVMPENFFRGKRPPFPLWNKRINIVVGEPIEFNLPEMRMTAVSTSRDVASTPTIGWSSISPHGLDEAAQRCLYVAISGRIQAAMESLRSFSKVFLEQKS
;
A
#
# COMPACT_ATOMS: atom_id res chain seq x y z
N MET A 1 -15.56 -32.20 36.93
CA MET A 1 -14.76 -32.92 37.95
C MET A 1 -13.35 -33.08 37.41
N GLN A 2 -12.35 -32.66 38.18
CA GLN A 2 -11.00 -32.31 37.73
C GLN A 2 -10.07 -33.53 37.68
N THR A 3 -9.25 -33.68 36.64
CA THR A 3 -7.97 -34.41 36.71
C THR A 3 -6.91 -33.68 35.88
N ARG A 4 -5.76 -33.41 36.51
CA ARG A 4 -4.49 -33.00 35.88
C ARG A 4 -3.77 -34.25 35.35
N SER A 5 -3.10 -34.16 34.19
CA SER A 5 -1.70 -34.63 34.02
C SER A 5 -1.06 -34.13 32.71
N SER A 6 0.04 -33.39 32.88
CA SER A 6 1.29 -33.36 32.11
C SER A 6 1.33 -33.37 30.57
N ALA A 7 1.80 -32.22 30.06
CA ALA A 7 3.00 -32.03 29.21
C ALA A 7 2.95 -32.28 27.69
N SER A 8 3.49 -31.28 26.98
CA SER A 8 4.32 -31.36 25.77
C SER A 8 3.78 -30.62 24.54
N SER A 9 4.69 -29.82 23.97
CA SER A 9 4.63 -29.10 22.70
C SER A 9 3.75 -27.84 22.63
N ALA A 10 4.12 -26.82 23.42
CA ALA A 10 4.03 -25.46 22.88
C ALA A 10 4.95 -25.41 21.66
N SER A 11 4.35 -25.45 20.48
CA SER A 11 5.03 -25.36 19.20
C SER A 11 5.81 -24.05 19.15
N ALA A 12 7.14 -24.17 19.11
CA ALA A 12 8.04 -23.09 18.81
C ALA A 12 7.68 -22.53 17.42
N LEU A 13 6.98 -21.39 17.38
CA LEU A 13 7.00 -20.54 16.20
C LEU A 13 8.42 -19.94 16.12
N PRO A 14 9.13 -20.09 15.00
CA PRO A 14 10.58 -20.10 14.97
C PRO A 14 11.14 -18.70 15.17
N GLU A 15 12.28 -18.61 15.87
CA GLU A 15 13.09 -17.40 16.12
C GLU A 15 13.34 -16.54 14.85
N PHE A 16 13.19 -17.13 13.66
CA PHE A 16 13.26 -16.46 12.36
C PHE A 16 12.19 -15.37 12.14
N LEU A 17 10.98 -15.56 12.68
CA LEU A 17 9.93 -14.52 12.64
C LEU A 17 10.26 -13.35 13.57
N SER A 18 10.94 -13.62 14.69
CA SER A 18 11.44 -12.61 15.62
C SER A 18 12.55 -11.77 14.99
N LEU A 19 13.50 -12.41 14.29
CA LEU A 19 14.60 -11.72 13.61
C LEU A 19 14.10 -10.82 12.45
N LEU A 20 13.20 -11.32 11.61
CA LEU A 20 12.63 -10.52 10.52
C LEU A 20 11.82 -9.35 11.05
N SER A 21 11.03 -9.57 12.11
CA SER A 21 10.32 -8.49 12.82
C SER A 21 11.31 -7.45 13.38
N ALA A 22 12.34 -7.89 14.09
CA ALA A 22 13.37 -7.01 14.64
C ALA A 22 14.10 -6.21 13.55
N ILE A 23 14.43 -6.83 12.41
CA ILE A 23 15.04 -6.14 11.26
C ILE A 23 14.08 -5.10 10.68
N THR A 24 12.77 -5.38 10.59
CA THR A 24 11.79 -4.40 10.10
C THR A 24 11.69 -3.20 11.04
N TYR A 25 11.62 -3.42 12.35
CA TYR A 25 11.60 -2.34 13.34
C TYR A 25 12.89 -1.51 13.31
N LEU A 26 14.06 -2.16 13.22
CA LEU A 26 15.35 -1.48 13.07
C LEU A 26 15.47 -0.68 11.76
N ARG A 27 14.71 -1.06 10.73
CA ARG A 27 14.66 -0.37 9.43
C ARG A 27 13.51 0.64 9.32
N LYS A 28 12.87 1.02 10.43
CA LYS A 28 11.73 1.94 10.45
C LYS A 28 10.58 1.49 9.53
N CYS A 29 10.40 0.18 9.39
CA CYS A 29 9.31 -0.39 8.61
C CYS A 29 8.09 -0.55 9.52
N ILE A 30 6.99 0.10 9.15
CA ILE A 30 5.73 0.05 9.88
C ILE A 30 5.00 -1.25 9.51
N PRO A 31 4.77 -2.17 10.46
CA PRO A 31 4.17 -3.46 10.15
C PRO A 31 2.68 -3.29 9.79
N ILE A 32 2.24 -4.03 8.78
CA ILE A 32 0.84 -4.02 8.31
C ILE A 32 0.23 -5.41 8.45
N THR A 33 -0.88 -5.49 9.20
CA THR A 33 -1.62 -6.74 9.37
C THR A 33 -2.56 -6.96 8.19
N ARG A 34 -2.31 -8.02 7.41
CA ARG A 34 -3.19 -8.36 6.27
C ARG A 34 -4.57 -8.75 6.78
N GLY A 35 -5.60 -8.09 6.24
CA GLY A 35 -7.00 -8.32 6.65
C GLY A 35 -7.44 -7.47 7.84
N GLY A 36 -6.55 -6.70 8.47
CA GLY A 36 -6.88 -5.80 9.61
C GLY A 36 -7.60 -4.51 9.24
N GLY A 37 -7.95 -4.32 7.96
CA GLY A 37 -8.58 -3.09 7.48
C GLY A 37 -7.60 -1.92 7.29
N ILE A 38 -8.13 -0.71 7.11
CA ILE A 38 -7.34 0.52 6.92
C ILE A 38 -7.13 1.31 8.23
N TYR A 39 -7.84 0.92 9.30
CA TYR A 39 -7.77 1.53 10.62
C TYR A 39 -7.14 0.53 11.60
N GLN A 40 -5.82 0.50 11.60
CA GLN A 40 -5.02 -0.36 12.47
C GLN A 40 -3.99 0.51 13.21
N GLU A 41 -3.52 0.03 14.37
CA GLU A 41 -2.62 0.78 15.26
C GLU A 41 -1.39 1.35 14.52
N HIS A 42 -0.70 0.52 13.75
CA HIS A 42 0.47 0.93 12.98
C HIS A 42 0.18 1.96 11.88
N MET A 43 -1.07 2.09 11.41
CA MET A 43 -1.44 3.19 10.50
C MET A 43 -1.54 4.53 11.23
N ASN A 44 -1.80 4.52 12.54
CA ASN A 44 -1.76 5.74 13.34
C ASN A 44 -0.32 6.18 13.57
N GLU A 45 0.61 5.25 13.81
CA GLU A 45 2.06 5.53 13.85
C GLU A 45 2.55 6.15 12.52
N ALA A 46 2.12 5.60 11.38
CA ALA A 46 2.42 6.18 10.07
C ALA A 46 1.85 7.60 9.91
N LEU A 47 0.67 7.84 10.47
CA LEU A 47 0.03 9.15 10.44
C LEU A 47 0.80 10.17 11.29
N GLU A 48 1.25 9.79 12.48
CA GLU A 48 2.08 10.63 13.36
C GLU A 48 3.40 11.03 12.68
N LEU A 49 4.06 10.08 12.04
CA LEU A 49 5.31 10.33 11.30
C LEU A 49 5.10 11.33 10.16
N ILE A 50 4.09 11.10 9.29
CA ILE A 50 3.78 12.03 8.19
C ILE A 50 3.39 13.40 8.74
N SER A 51 2.63 13.45 9.85
CA SER A 51 2.24 14.71 10.50
C SER A 51 3.44 15.47 11.05
N GLY A 52 4.49 14.76 11.46
CA GLY A 52 5.77 15.33 11.87
C GLY A 52 6.67 15.80 10.72
N GLY A 53 6.25 15.63 9.46
CA GLY A 53 7.04 15.97 8.27
C GLY A 53 8.01 14.89 7.80
N GLU A 54 7.94 13.69 8.40
CA GLU A 54 8.71 12.53 7.95
C GLU A 54 8.16 11.96 6.63
N TRP A 55 8.99 11.18 5.95
CA TRP A 55 8.64 10.60 4.65
C TRP A 55 8.21 9.14 4.81
N LEU A 56 7.13 8.77 4.13
CA LEU A 56 6.61 7.40 4.11
C LEU A 56 6.65 6.82 2.70
N HIS A 57 7.34 5.70 2.54
CA HIS A 57 7.30 4.90 1.32
C HIS A 57 6.24 3.80 1.44
N THR A 58 5.28 3.75 0.51
CA THR A 58 4.21 2.75 0.54
C THR A 58 4.13 1.98 -0.78
N PHE A 59 3.73 0.71 -0.69
CA PHE A 59 3.42 -0.14 -1.84
C PHE A 59 1.90 -0.38 -1.91
N PRO A 60 1.14 0.50 -2.57
CA PRO A 60 -0.31 0.51 -2.47
C PRO A 60 -1.01 -0.69 -3.12
N GLU A 61 -0.32 -1.50 -3.93
CA GLU A 61 -0.88 -2.74 -4.50
C GLU A 61 -1.18 -3.82 -3.43
N GLY A 62 -0.42 -3.82 -2.33
CA GLY A 62 -0.56 -4.81 -1.25
C GLY A 62 -0.15 -6.24 -1.62
N LYS A 63 0.39 -6.46 -2.82
CA LYS A 63 1.03 -7.69 -3.30
C LYS A 63 2.11 -7.32 -4.31
N VAL A 64 3.14 -8.14 -4.43
CA VAL A 64 4.10 -8.07 -5.55
C VAL A 64 3.40 -8.59 -6.81
N CYS A 65 3.35 -7.77 -7.86
CA CYS A 65 2.88 -8.15 -9.18
C CYS A 65 4.06 -8.03 -10.16
N GLN A 66 4.46 -9.15 -10.78
CA GLN A 66 5.58 -9.17 -11.75
C GLN A 66 5.13 -9.32 -13.22
N GLU A 67 3.82 -9.36 -13.46
CA GLU A 67 3.25 -9.43 -14.81
C GLU A 67 3.33 -8.07 -15.51
N ASP A 68 3.62 -8.02 -16.83
CA ASP A 68 3.50 -6.79 -17.63
C ASP A 68 2.02 -6.49 -17.93
N ALA A 69 1.29 -6.12 -16.88
CA ALA A 69 -0.12 -5.74 -16.92
C ALA A 69 -0.30 -4.30 -16.42
N PRO A 70 -1.42 -3.64 -16.75
CA PRO A 70 -1.79 -2.36 -16.16
C PRO A 70 -1.82 -2.44 -14.63
N ILE A 71 -1.47 -1.34 -13.97
CA ILE A 71 -1.48 -1.25 -12.51
C ILE A 71 -2.88 -1.56 -12.02
N ARG A 72 -2.97 -2.53 -11.12
CA ARG A 72 -4.23 -2.98 -10.53
C ARG A 72 -4.78 -1.95 -9.57
N ARG A 73 -6.03 -2.13 -9.14
CA ARG A 73 -6.65 -1.28 -8.14
C ARG A 73 -5.80 -1.21 -6.86
N LEU A 74 -5.46 0.01 -6.47
CA LEU A 74 -4.70 0.29 -5.26
C LEU A 74 -5.56 0.11 -4.00
N LYS A 75 -4.93 -0.35 -2.91
CA LYS A 75 -5.55 -0.40 -1.59
C LYS A 75 -5.70 1.00 -1.00
N TRP A 76 -6.75 1.18 -0.20
CA TRP A 76 -7.10 2.48 0.38
C TRP A 76 -6.21 2.95 1.54
N GLY A 77 -5.22 2.16 1.97
CA GLY A 77 -4.33 2.54 3.08
C GLY A 77 -3.63 3.89 2.83
N THR A 78 -3.01 4.06 1.66
CA THR A 78 -2.37 5.33 1.29
C THR A 78 -3.37 6.48 1.19
N ALA A 79 -4.55 6.25 0.62
CA ALA A 79 -5.60 7.27 0.53
C ALA A 79 -6.11 7.71 1.92
N SER A 80 -6.25 6.75 2.85
CA SER A 80 -6.61 7.00 4.23
C SER A 80 -5.57 7.86 4.95
N LEU A 81 -4.27 7.59 4.75
CA LEU A 81 -3.21 8.43 5.33
C LEU A 81 -3.24 9.86 4.80
N ILE A 82 -3.45 10.04 3.49
CA ILE A 82 -3.53 11.37 2.88
C ILE A 82 -4.72 12.16 3.43
N ASP A 83 -5.90 11.54 3.51
CA ASP A 83 -7.12 12.22 3.99
C ASP A 83 -7.07 12.54 5.49
N ARG A 84 -6.50 11.64 6.30
CA ARG A 84 -6.45 11.78 7.75
C ARG A 84 -5.31 12.67 8.24
N SER A 85 -4.34 12.98 7.38
CA SER A 85 -3.19 13.81 7.77
C SER A 85 -3.63 15.26 8.01
N PRO A 86 -3.18 15.90 9.09
CA PRO A 86 -3.53 17.29 9.39
C PRO A 86 -3.03 18.26 8.31
N VAL A 87 -1.88 17.96 7.71
CA VAL A 87 -1.33 18.67 6.55
C VAL A 87 -1.30 17.69 5.39
N THR A 88 -1.93 18.05 4.27
CA THR A 88 -1.99 17.15 3.11
C THR A 88 -0.58 16.88 2.57
N PRO A 89 -0.13 15.61 2.57
CA PRO A 89 1.21 15.29 2.08
C PRO A 89 1.27 15.33 0.55
N ILE A 90 2.43 15.69 0.04
CA ILE A 90 2.77 15.55 -1.38
C ILE A 90 3.05 14.08 -1.68
N VAL A 91 2.46 13.53 -2.75
CA VAL A 91 2.69 12.13 -3.15
C VAL A 91 3.60 12.09 -4.37
N LEU A 92 4.73 11.39 -4.25
CA LEU A 92 5.67 11.21 -5.35
C LEU A 92 5.54 9.78 -5.92
N PRO A 93 4.97 9.60 -7.12
CA PRO A 93 4.84 8.29 -7.74
C PRO A 93 6.19 7.80 -8.27
N ILE A 94 6.55 6.56 -7.94
CA ILE A 94 7.79 5.91 -8.36
C ILE A 94 7.44 4.55 -8.97
N ILE A 95 7.97 4.27 -10.16
CA ILE A 95 7.87 2.96 -10.82
C ILE A 95 9.25 2.38 -11.00
N HIS A 96 9.39 1.09 -10.71
CA HIS A 96 10.58 0.33 -10.99
C HIS A 96 10.29 -0.79 -12.00
N ARG A 97 11.24 -1.08 -12.89
CA ARG A 97 11.24 -2.23 -13.81
C ARG A 97 12.56 -2.98 -13.71
N GLY A 98 12.54 -4.29 -13.91
CA GLY A 98 13.71 -5.17 -13.87
C GLY A 98 13.97 -5.83 -12.51
N LEU A 99 13.23 -5.48 -11.45
CA LEU A 99 13.32 -6.21 -10.17
C LEU A 99 12.74 -7.62 -10.27
N GLU A 100 11.75 -7.80 -11.15
CA GLU A 100 11.20 -9.08 -11.57
C GLU A 100 12.26 -9.98 -12.23
N GLU A 101 13.27 -9.42 -12.89
CA GLU A 101 14.38 -10.20 -13.44
C GLU A 101 15.45 -10.53 -12.39
N VAL A 102 15.61 -9.69 -11.37
CA VAL A 102 16.52 -9.90 -10.25
C VAL A 102 16.01 -11.03 -9.36
N MET A 103 14.71 -11.05 -9.06
CA MET A 103 14.10 -12.07 -8.21
C MET A 103 12.76 -12.55 -8.80
N PRO A 104 12.79 -13.35 -9.88
CA PRO A 104 11.58 -13.83 -10.53
C PRO A 104 10.78 -14.77 -9.65
N GLU A 105 9.45 -14.61 -9.64
CA GLU A 105 8.51 -15.52 -8.95
C GLU A 105 8.61 -16.95 -9.48
N ASN A 106 8.80 -17.09 -10.80
CA ASN A 106 8.91 -18.36 -11.49
C ASN A 106 10.30 -18.48 -12.14
N PHE A 107 11.25 -19.12 -11.45
CA PHE A 107 12.60 -19.34 -11.98
C PHE A 107 12.84 -20.78 -12.45
N PHE A 108 13.06 -21.71 -11.51
CA PHE A 108 13.28 -23.13 -11.81
C PHE A 108 12.19 -23.97 -11.16
N ARG A 109 11.47 -24.77 -11.96
CA ARG A 109 10.31 -25.57 -11.50
C ARG A 109 9.26 -24.74 -10.74
N GLY A 110 9.04 -23.49 -11.17
CA GLY A 110 8.06 -22.58 -10.56
C GLY A 110 8.44 -22.04 -9.17
N LYS A 111 9.71 -22.14 -8.76
CA LYS A 111 10.19 -21.59 -7.49
C LYS A 111 11.04 -20.34 -7.72
N ARG A 112 11.06 -19.43 -6.74
CA ARG A 112 11.97 -18.27 -6.68
C ARG A 112 13.42 -18.73 -6.51
N PRO A 113 14.40 -18.00 -7.06
CA PRO A 113 15.80 -18.30 -6.79
C PRO A 113 16.13 -18.05 -5.30
N PRO A 114 17.08 -18.78 -4.72
CA PRO A 114 17.46 -18.59 -3.32
C PRO A 114 18.17 -17.25 -3.06
N PHE A 115 18.79 -16.68 -4.10
CA PHE A 115 19.48 -15.39 -4.05
C PHE A 115 19.10 -14.54 -5.27
N PRO A 116 19.15 -13.20 -5.14
CA PRO A 116 19.00 -12.29 -6.27
C PRO A 116 19.96 -12.63 -7.42
N LEU A 117 19.44 -12.68 -8.64
CA LEU A 117 20.24 -12.87 -9.84
C LEU A 117 21.08 -11.62 -10.11
N TRP A 118 22.34 -11.82 -10.46
CA TRP A 118 23.28 -10.74 -10.74
C TRP A 118 23.17 -10.22 -12.18
N ASN A 119 23.77 -9.06 -12.43
CA ASN A 119 23.87 -8.42 -13.75
C ASN A 119 22.53 -8.15 -14.45
N LYS A 120 21.48 -7.87 -13.67
CA LYS A 120 20.19 -7.42 -14.19
C LYS A 120 20.11 -5.90 -14.16
N ARG A 121 19.42 -5.32 -15.15
CA ARG A 121 19.20 -3.87 -15.22
C ARG A 121 17.92 -3.52 -14.48
N ILE A 122 18.02 -2.59 -13.55
CA ILE A 122 16.87 -2.02 -12.85
C ILE A 122 16.70 -0.59 -13.33
N ASN A 123 15.50 -0.27 -13.82
CA ASN A 123 15.13 1.08 -14.22
C ASN A 123 14.16 1.63 -13.18
N ILE A 124 14.46 2.80 -12.62
CA ILE A 124 13.61 3.51 -11.68
C ILE A 124 13.20 4.82 -12.34
N VAL A 125 11.90 5.05 -12.44
CA VAL A 125 11.31 6.27 -12.99
C VAL A 125 10.55 6.96 -11.87
N VAL A 126 10.94 8.19 -11.58
CA VAL A 126 10.27 9.07 -10.62
C VAL A 126 9.39 10.01 -11.42
N GLY A 127 8.10 10.09 -11.07
CA GLY A 127 7.16 10.99 -11.72
C GLY A 127 7.03 12.34 -11.05
N GLU A 128 6.10 13.13 -11.57
CA GLU A 128 5.79 14.44 -11.03
C GLU A 128 5.08 14.35 -9.66
N PRO A 129 5.37 15.29 -8.74
CA PRO A 129 4.66 15.38 -7.47
C PRO A 129 3.15 15.56 -7.64
N ILE A 130 2.36 14.86 -6.83
CA ILE A 130 0.90 14.93 -6.83
C ILE A 130 0.45 15.67 -5.56
N GLU A 131 -0.18 16.82 -5.76
CA GLU A 131 -0.84 17.60 -4.70
C GLU A 131 -2.35 17.37 -4.72
N PHE A 132 -2.95 17.14 -3.56
CA PHE A 132 -4.40 16.87 -3.44
C PHE A 132 -5.14 18.07 -2.86
N ASN A 133 -6.14 18.58 -3.58
CA ASN A 133 -7.10 19.54 -3.03
C ASN A 133 -8.20 18.78 -2.28
N LEU A 134 -7.90 18.35 -1.05
CA LEU A 134 -8.83 17.54 -0.24
C LEU A 134 -10.19 18.21 -0.01
N PRO A 135 -10.30 19.53 0.28
CA PRO A 135 -11.61 20.19 0.40
C PRO A 135 -12.51 19.99 -0.82
N GLU A 136 -11.98 20.22 -2.03
CA GLU A 136 -12.71 20.06 -3.29
C GLU A 136 -13.07 18.60 -3.56
N MET A 137 -12.12 17.68 -3.32
CA MET A 137 -12.35 16.25 -3.50
C MET A 137 -13.41 15.72 -2.53
N ARG A 138 -13.48 16.23 -1.30
CA ARG A 138 -14.52 15.90 -0.32
C ARG A 138 -15.90 16.37 -0.77
N MET A 139 -16.02 17.60 -1.26
CA MET A 139 -17.29 18.12 -1.81
C MET A 139 -17.77 17.29 -3.00
N THR A 140 -16.85 16.93 -3.89
CA THR A 140 -17.14 16.04 -5.04
C THR A 140 -17.62 14.67 -4.54
N ALA A 141 -16.92 14.08 -3.57
CA ALA A 141 -17.26 12.77 -3.02
C ALA A 141 -18.64 12.73 -2.34
N VAL A 142 -19.03 13.79 -1.61
CA VAL A 142 -20.38 13.93 -1.03
C VAL A 142 -21.45 14.05 -2.10
N SER A 143 -21.13 14.70 -3.23
CA SER A 143 -22.06 14.82 -4.34
C SER A 143 -22.26 13.48 -5.03
N THR A 144 -21.17 12.75 -5.32
CA THR A 144 -21.21 11.42 -5.96
C THR A 144 -21.83 10.34 -5.07
N SER A 145 -21.66 10.42 -3.73
CA SER A 145 -22.16 9.37 -2.83
C SER A 145 -23.69 9.31 -2.74
N ARG A 146 -24.38 10.43 -3.01
CA ARG A 146 -25.85 10.51 -3.02
C ARG A 146 -26.48 9.66 -4.12
N ASP A 147 -25.71 9.33 -5.17
CA ASP A 147 -26.16 8.51 -6.30
C ASP A 147 -25.93 7.01 -6.08
N VAL A 148 -25.25 6.61 -5.00
CA VAL A 148 -24.86 5.22 -4.72
C VAL A 148 -25.63 4.67 -3.52
N ALA A 149 -26.42 3.62 -3.73
CA ALA A 149 -27.16 2.94 -2.66
C ALA A 149 -26.22 2.40 -1.57
N SER A 150 -26.42 2.83 -0.32
CA SER A 150 -25.61 2.46 0.83
C SER A 150 -25.89 1.02 1.29
N THR A 151 -24.93 0.12 1.10
CA THR A 151 -24.87 -1.15 1.86
C THR A 151 -23.77 -1.03 2.92
N PRO A 152 -24.10 -1.08 4.22
CA PRO A 152 -23.11 -0.94 5.28
C PRO A 152 -22.15 -2.13 5.25
N THR A 153 -20.84 -1.86 5.19
CA THR A 153 -19.83 -2.92 5.24
C THR A 153 -19.36 -3.10 6.68
N ILE A 154 -19.51 -4.31 7.21
CA ILE A 154 -18.98 -4.69 8.53
C ILE A 154 -17.46 -4.42 8.55
N GLY A 155 -17.01 -3.54 9.46
CA GLY A 155 -15.60 -3.22 9.68
C GLY A 155 -15.15 -1.82 9.24
N TRP A 156 -16.03 -0.97 8.71
CA TRP A 156 -15.74 0.44 8.53
C TRP A 156 -15.83 1.19 9.88
N SER A 157 -14.83 2.00 10.23
CA SER A 157 -14.89 2.77 11.46
C SER A 157 -15.93 3.89 11.36
N SER A 158 -16.76 4.07 12.39
CA SER A 158 -17.66 5.24 12.52
C SER A 158 -16.92 6.57 12.73
N ILE A 159 -15.59 6.53 12.88
CA ILE A 159 -14.76 7.72 12.98
C ILE A 159 -14.58 8.27 11.56
N SER A 160 -15.38 9.28 11.25
CA SER A 160 -15.23 10.04 10.02
C SER A 160 -14.35 11.27 10.28
N PRO A 161 -13.11 11.31 9.76
CA PRO A 161 -12.39 12.56 9.66
C PRO A 161 -13.27 13.54 8.90
N HIS A 162 -13.56 14.69 9.51
CA HIS A 162 -14.34 15.77 8.88
C HIS A 162 -15.84 15.50 8.63
N GLY A 163 -16.43 14.48 9.27
CA GLY A 163 -17.89 14.30 9.32
C GLY A 163 -18.54 13.78 8.03
N LEU A 164 -17.76 13.20 7.12
CA LEU A 164 -18.26 12.49 5.93
C LEU A 164 -19.01 11.22 6.32
N ASP A 165 -20.10 10.90 5.62
CA ASP A 165 -20.69 9.57 5.72
C ASP A 165 -19.77 8.49 5.10
N GLU A 166 -20.04 7.21 5.40
CA GLU A 166 -19.23 6.09 4.89
C GLU A 166 -19.15 6.08 3.36
N ALA A 167 -20.25 6.40 2.66
CA ALA A 167 -20.30 6.36 1.21
C ALA A 167 -19.43 7.46 0.59
N ALA A 168 -19.52 8.69 1.09
CA ALA A 168 -18.69 9.81 0.70
C ALA A 168 -17.21 9.53 0.99
N GLN A 169 -16.89 8.95 2.14
CA GLN A 169 -15.51 8.59 2.46
C GLN A 169 -14.94 7.54 1.49
N ARG A 170 -15.74 6.54 1.10
CA ARG A 170 -15.34 5.55 0.10
C ARG A 170 -15.15 6.18 -1.27
N CYS A 171 -16.06 7.06 -1.70
CA CYS A 171 -15.91 7.83 -2.94
C CYS A 171 -14.62 8.65 -2.94
N LEU A 172 -14.30 9.30 -1.82
CA LEU A 172 -13.05 10.06 -1.66
C LEU A 172 -11.83 9.15 -1.81
N TYR A 173 -11.80 8.01 -1.12
CA TYR A 173 -10.65 7.09 -1.21
C TYR A 173 -10.51 6.48 -2.60
N VAL A 174 -11.62 6.20 -3.29
CA VAL A 174 -11.60 5.80 -4.70
C VAL A 174 -11.00 6.90 -5.57
N ALA A 175 -11.39 8.16 -5.38
CA ALA A 175 -10.87 9.29 -6.16
C ALA A 175 -9.35 9.50 -5.93
N ILE A 176 -8.90 9.50 -4.67
CA ILE A 176 -7.49 9.65 -4.31
C ILE A 176 -6.67 8.50 -4.89
N SER A 177 -7.07 7.25 -4.59
CA SER A 177 -6.35 6.08 -5.07
C SER A 177 -6.37 5.95 -6.60
N GLY A 178 -7.47 6.33 -7.26
CA GLY A 178 -7.58 6.38 -8.70
C GLY A 178 -6.62 7.39 -9.35
N ARG A 179 -6.47 8.57 -8.75
CA ARG A 179 -5.51 9.59 -9.24
C ARG A 179 -4.06 9.11 -9.11
N ILE A 180 -3.71 8.46 -8.00
CA ILE A 180 -2.38 7.85 -7.81
C ILE A 180 -2.17 6.74 -8.84
N GLN A 181 -3.14 5.86 -9.02
CA GLN A 181 -3.09 4.75 -9.98
C GLN A 181 -2.88 5.27 -11.40
N ALA A 182 -3.62 6.30 -11.82
CA ALA A 182 -3.49 6.88 -13.16
C ALA A 182 -2.11 7.51 -13.39
N ALA A 183 -1.55 8.21 -12.40
CA ALA A 183 -0.21 8.77 -12.48
C ALA A 183 0.85 7.65 -12.59
N MET A 184 0.74 6.62 -11.75
CA MET A 184 1.64 5.47 -11.78
C MET A 184 1.55 4.71 -13.11
N GLU A 185 0.34 4.54 -13.68
CA GLU A 185 0.14 3.84 -14.96
C GLU A 185 0.69 4.65 -16.15
N SER A 186 0.57 5.97 -16.09
CA SER A 186 1.18 6.88 -17.07
C SER A 186 2.71 6.75 -17.05
N LEU A 187 3.32 6.72 -15.86
CA LEU A 187 4.75 6.50 -15.70
C LEU A 187 5.19 5.11 -16.15
N ARG A 188 4.39 4.08 -15.86
CA ARG A 188 4.63 2.72 -16.33
C ARG A 188 4.67 2.68 -17.86
N SER A 189 3.71 3.32 -18.51
CA SER A 189 3.62 3.40 -19.97
C SER A 189 4.79 4.18 -20.57
N PHE A 190 5.10 5.35 -19.99
CA PHE A 190 6.26 6.16 -20.38
C PHE A 190 7.58 5.36 -20.29
N SER A 191 7.77 4.63 -19.19
CA SER A 191 8.96 3.79 -18.99
C SER A 191 9.09 2.70 -20.06
N LYS A 192 7.97 2.14 -20.55
CA LYS A 192 7.99 1.14 -21.63
C LYS A 192 8.50 1.75 -22.94
N VAL A 193 7.94 2.88 -23.34
CA VAL A 193 8.32 3.61 -24.56
C VAL A 193 9.80 4.01 -24.51
N PHE A 194 10.25 4.55 -23.37
CA PHE A 194 11.65 4.96 -23.21
C PHE A 194 12.64 3.79 -23.35
N LEU A 195 12.27 2.60 -22.86
CA LEU A 195 13.12 1.41 -22.97
C LEU A 195 13.12 0.82 -24.38
N GLU A 196 11.98 0.83 -25.08
CA GLU A 196 11.89 0.39 -26.47
C GLU A 196 12.74 1.26 -27.41
N GLN A 197 12.88 2.56 -27.13
CA GLN A 197 13.74 3.47 -27.92
C GLN A 197 15.25 3.30 -27.70
N LYS A 198 15.65 2.59 -26.63
CA LYS A 198 17.06 2.41 -26.25
C LYS A 198 17.60 1.01 -26.57
N SER A 199 16.74 0.14 -27.12
CA SER A 199 17.09 -1.21 -27.59
C SER A 199 17.37 -1.23 -29.09
#